data_AF-A0A7V3RQG5-F1
#
_entry.id   AF-A0A7V3RQG5-F1
#
_cell.length_a   1.000
_cell.length_b   1.000
_cell.length_c   1.000
_cell.angle_alpha   90.00
_cell.angle_beta   90.00
_cell.angle_gamma   90.00
#
_symmetry.space_group_name_H-M   'P 1'
#
loop_
_entity.id
_entity.type
_entity.pdbx_description
1 polymer ?
#
loop_
_entity_poly.entity_id
_entity_poly.type
_entity_poly.pdbx_seq_one_letter_code
_entity_poly.pdbx_strand_id
1 'polypeptide(L)'
;MQVMERFLLPAVRCTAVMLGLLLGGRDTLAQLAAAPGKVLISDVIITGNQRMSTEQIKVRLRTKVGDEYNPAVVDEDVRELYKTGQFSNIYTWLQPDGNDHAKIFFSVREMPNMVQKVTFLGNKHIKPEDLKNITGVRESTPLNPNLNRQGCQKIMEKYFEQGRWLADCQLLKGGDLADTEVVYQITEGPKVKVRDIRFVGDFHHFVSSARLRTQINSSREWFHLLGGTYNKQMADADVGKLYEYFHSFGFQDARISLETQRTADGSGVILIFHIQLGPRYKIQDVPDVHGSREIPREQLIALSSFKPGDYLDQGKIKRDTKVITDYMGASGIDARVDAIPVWVPDTPGVCNVRYEVVERPPARVGQIFIIGNERTRDNVILRQVPLFPGQILTFPDLDIAKANLMRLGIFTSGQDGPPPEVNVLDREGDAEFKDIEIKVNEANTGSLIFGVGVNSNTGLVGSIVLNERNFDLFNPPTSLQDFLNGRA
;
A
#
# COMPACT_ATOMS: atom_id res chain seq x y z
N MET A 1 66.41 41.27 -6.50
CA MET A 1 65.65 41.87 -5.40
C MET A 1 65.23 40.74 -4.49
N GLN A 2 65.87 40.73 -3.33
CA GLN A 2 65.85 39.86 -2.15
C GLN A 2 64.76 38.76 -2.00
N VAL A 3 64.98 37.56 -1.43
CA VAL A 3 66.16 36.71 -1.09
C VAL A 3 65.59 35.47 -0.35
N MET A 4 66.04 34.27 -0.76
CA MET A 4 66.36 33.01 -0.04
C MET A 4 65.36 32.36 0.95
N GLU A 5 65.05 31.06 0.82
CA GLU A 5 65.87 29.87 1.19
C GLU A 5 66.21 29.82 2.71
N ARG A 6 66.37 28.72 3.45
CA ARG A 6 66.26 27.25 3.37
C ARG A 6 66.68 26.76 4.79
N PHE A 7 66.23 25.56 5.21
CA PHE A 7 66.90 24.57 6.08
C PHE A 7 67.69 24.98 7.37
N LEU A 8 67.44 24.27 8.49
CA LEU A 8 68.35 23.26 9.10
C LEU A 8 67.95 22.90 10.56
N LEU A 9 67.96 21.59 10.86
CA LEU A 9 68.04 20.90 12.18
C LEU A 9 69.46 21.07 12.81
N PRO A 10 69.87 20.47 13.97
CA PRO A 10 69.19 19.84 15.12
C PRO A 10 69.76 20.23 16.54
N ALA A 11 69.10 19.69 17.58
CA ALA A 11 69.64 19.17 18.86
C ALA A 11 70.50 20.04 19.80
N VAL A 12 70.00 20.30 21.01
CA VAL A 12 70.81 20.32 22.25
C VAL A 12 70.09 19.58 23.36
N ARG A 13 70.84 18.63 23.95
CA ARG A 13 70.54 17.82 25.12
C ARG A 13 70.49 18.68 26.39
N CYS A 14 69.55 18.37 27.30
CA CYS A 14 69.80 18.48 28.73
C CYS A 14 69.24 17.26 29.46
N THR A 15 70.17 16.58 30.11
CA THR A 15 70.12 15.40 30.98
C THR A 15 69.40 15.66 32.31
N ALA A 16 68.57 14.70 32.77
CA ALA A 16 68.55 14.19 34.16
C ALA A 16 67.52 13.03 34.36
N VAL A 17 67.98 11.79 34.19
CA VAL A 17 68.01 10.64 35.14
C VAL A 17 67.33 10.92 36.52
N MET A 18 66.54 10.09 37.22
CA MET A 18 66.27 8.63 37.34
C MET A 18 64.87 8.43 38.00
N LEU A 19 64.04 7.48 37.55
CA LEU A 19 63.77 6.15 38.16
C LEU A 19 62.97 6.14 39.49
N GLY A 20 61.78 5.53 39.48
CA GLY A 20 60.98 5.25 40.69
C GLY A 20 59.67 4.48 40.42
N LEU A 21 59.80 3.15 40.24
CA LEU A 21 58.88 2.04 40.53
C LEU A 21 57.34 2.22 40.64
N LEU A 22 56.65 1.44 39.79
CA LEU A 22 55.58 0.47 40.11
C LEU A 22 54.78 0.68 41.41
N LEU A 23 53.46 0.92 41.27
CA LEU A 23 52.34 0.18 41.90
C LEU A 23 51.06 1.01 41.75
N GLY A 24 50.05 0.48 41.04
CA GLY A 24 48.73 1.11 40.98
C GLY A 24 47.91 0.74 39.75
N GLY A 25 47.70 -0.54 39.50
CA GLY A 25 46.55 -0.95 38.70
C GLY A 25 45.28 -0.54 39.45
N ARG A 26 44.57 0.46 38.93
CA ARG A 26 43.19 0.74 39.31
C ARG A 26 42.32 0.41 38.12
N ASP A 27 41.51 -0.62 38.32
CA ASP A 27 40.38 -0.97 37.49
C ASP A 27 39.55 0.28 37.20
N THR A 28 39.63 0.78 35.97
CA THR A 28 38.58 1.61 35.42
C THR A 28 37.40 0.69 35.15
N LEU A 29 36.60 0.42 36.19
CA LEU A 29 35.25 -0.07 36.01
C LEU A 29 34.50 0.97 35.18
N ALA A 30 34.31 0.63 33.90
CA ALA A 30 33.34 1.31 33.06
C ALA A 30 31.99 1.20 33.77
N GLN A 31 31.54 2.31 34.33
CA GLN A 31 30.21 2.41 34.91
C GLN A 31 29.21 2.24 33.77
N LEU A 32 28.62 1.05 33.66
CA LEU A 32 27.43 0.81 32.86
C LEU A 32 26.41 1.89 33.22
N ALA A 33 26.09 2.76 32.25
CA ALA A 33 25.00 3.70 32.37
C ALA A 33 23.75 2.88 32.70
N ALA A 34 23.14 3.17 33.86
CA ALA A 34 21.86 2.59 34.24
C ALA A 34 20.86 2.83 33.10
N ALA A 35 20.10 1.80 32.73
CA ALA A 35 18.96 1.97 31.84
C ALA A 35 18.09 3.12 32.38
N PRO A 36 17.59 4.04 31.53
CA PRO A 36 16.78 5.15 32.02
C PRO A 36 15.61 4.57 32.82
N GLY A 37 15.53 4.93 34.10
CA GLY A 37 14.42 4.54 34.96
C GLY A 37 13.11 4.96 34.31
N LYS A 38 12.07 4.14 34.46
CA LYS A 38 10.74 4.46 33.97
C LYS A 38 10.23 5.70 34.71
N VAL A 39 10.20 6.85 34.03
CA VAL A 39 9.72 8.09 34.63
C VAL A 39 8.20 8.11 34.57
N LEU A 40 7.53 8.14 35.72
CA LEU A 40 6.08 8.28 35.81
C LEU A 40 5.67 9.76 35.86
N ILE A 41 4.58 10.12 35.19
CA ILE A 41 4.05 11.48 35.22
C ILE A 41 3.30 11.71 36.53
N SER A 42 3.85 12.55 37.41
CA SER A 42 3.20 12.93 38.67
C SER A 42 2.19 14.06 38.52
N ASP A 43 2.36 14.93 37.52
CA ASP A 43 1.41 15.99 37.20
C ASP A 43 1.54 16.45 35.74
N VAL A 44 0.43 16.95 35.18
CA VAL A 44 0.37 17.59 33.86
C VAL A 44 -0.02 19.05 34.07
N ILE A 45 0.94 19.94 33.87
CA ILE A 45 0.80 21.37 34.13
C ILE A 45 0.68 22.12 32.82
N ILE A 46 -0.36 22.95 32.67
CA ILE A 46 -0.58 23.77 31.49
C ILE A 46 -0.41 25.23 31.86
N THR A 47 0.37 25.96 31.06
CA THR A 47 0.69 27.37 31.30
C THR A 47 0.55 28.17 30.01
N GLY A 48 0.25 29.47 30.13
CA GLY A 48 0.20 30.40 28.99
C GLY A 48 -1.12 30.40 28.21
N ASN A 49 -2.06 29.52 28.55
CA ASN A 49 -3.45 29.59 28.07
C ASN A 49 -4.17 30.80 28.69
N GLN A 50 -5.06 31.42 27.90
CA GLN A 50 -5.80 32.61 28.28
C GLN A 50 -7.30 32.45 27.99
N ARG A 51 -7.65 32.03 26.76
CA ARG A 51 -9.03 31.84 26.34
C ARG A 51 -9.49 30.39 26.50
N MET A 52 -8.60 29.42 26.26
CA MET A 52 -8.89 28.02 26.54
C MET A 52 -8.63 27.70 28.01
N SER A 53 -9.56 27.02 28.67
CA SER A 53 -9.32 26.57 30.05
C SER A 53 -8.32 25.41 30.08
N THR A 54 -7.60 25.28 31.18
CA THR A 54 -6.63 24.19 31.40
C THR A 54 -7.27 22.82 31.20
N GLU A 55 -8.50 22.64 31.66
CA GLU A 55 -9.31 21.42 31.58
C GLU A 55 -9.67 21.10 30.14
N GLN A 56 -10.04 22.11 29.35
CA GLN A 56 -10.32 21.92 27.91
C GLN A 56 -9.09 21.45 27.15
N ILE A 57 -7.90 21.89 27.54
CA ILE A 57 -6.64 21.44 26.95
C ILE A 57 -6.31 20.04 27.46
N LYS A 58 -6.40 19.78 28.77
CA LYS A 58 -6.14 18.46 29.38
C LYS A 58 -7.01 17.34 28.80
N VAL A 59 -8.29 17.60 28.52
CA VAL A 59 -9.21 16.61 27.91
C VAL A 59 -8.74 16.14 26.52
N ARG A 60 -7.92 16.95 25.82
CA ARG A 60 -7.38 16.61 24.50
C ARG A 60 -6.04 15.87 24.57
N LEU A 61 -5.41 15.84 25.74
CA LEU A 61 -4.15 15.14 25.95
C LEU A 61 -4.41 13.66 26.20
N ARG A 62 -3.61 12.81 25.56
CA ARG A 62 -3.47 11.40 25.90
C ARG A 62 -2.59 11.21 27.12
N THR A 63 -1.58 12.06 27.30
CA THR A 63 -0.72 12.07 28.48
C THR A 63 -1.52 12.39 29.74
N LYS A 64 -1.54 11.48 30.72
CA LYS A 64 -2.24 11.62 32.00
C LYS A 64 -1.29 11.41 33.18
N VAL A 65 -1.76 11.86 34.35
CA VAL A 65 -1.11 11.58 35.63
C VAL A 65 -1.14 10.07 35.89
N GLY A 66 0.01 9.51 36.24
CA GLY A 66 0.24 8.08 36.46
C GLY A 66 0.80 7.34 35.26
N ASP A 67 0.82 7.95 34.06
CA ASP A 67 1.37 7.32 32.86
C ASP A 67 2.91 7.25 32.89
N GLU A 68 3.49 6.25 32.25
CA GLU A 68 4.92 6.23 31.92
C GLU A 68 5.20 7.29 30.85
N TYR A 69 6.19 8.16 31.08
CA TYR A 69 6.54 9.23 30.14
C TYR A 69 6.96 8.65 28.80
N ASN A 70 6.23 9.02 27.75
CA ASN A 70 6.50 8.62 26.39
C ASN A 70 6.59 9.86 25.48
N PRO A 71 7.78 10.22 24.98
CA PRO A 71 7.95 11.36 24.07
C PRO A 71 7.04 11.32 22.84
N ALA A 72 6.82 10.13 22.27
CA ALA A 72 5.99 9.98 21.07
C ALA A 72 4.51 10.31 21.33
N VAL A 73 4.02 10.02 22.54
CA VAL A 73 2.66 10.38 22.97
C VAL A 73 2.56 11.89 23.18
N VAL A 74 3.58 12.50 23.79
CA VAL A 74 3.64 13.97 23.97
C VAL A 74 3.67 14.68 22.62
N ASP A 75 4.43 14.18 21.65
CA ASP A 75 4.45 14.73 20.29
C ASP A 75 3.12 14.56 19.55
N GLU A 76 2.39 13.48 19.81
CA GLU A 76 1.02 13.31 19.30
C GLU A 76 0.05 14.30 19.95
N ASP A 77 0.15 14.51 21.26
CA ASP A 77 -0.64 15.49 22.00
C ASP A 77 -0.40 16.92 21.49
N VAL A 78 0.86 17.30 21.29
CA VAL A 78 1.24 18.60 20.71
C VAL A 78 0.64 18.76 19.31
N ARG A 79 0.71 17.72 18.46
CA ARG A 79 0.08 17.73 17.12
C ARG A 79 -1.44 17.89 17.22
N GLU A 80 -2.09 17.21 18.16
CA GLU A 80 -3.54 17.31 18.35
C GLU A 80 -3.96 18.71 18.82
N LEU A 81 -3.19 19.32 19.72
CA LEU A 81 -3.41 20.71 20.12
C LEU A 81 -3.22 21.68 18.95
N TYR A 82 -2.21 21.51 18.10
CA TYR A 82 -2.05 22.35 16.90
C TYR A 82 -3.22 22.23 15.91
N LYS A 83 -3.82 21.03 15.76
CA LYS A 83 -5.00 20.84 14.89
C LYS A 83 -6.21 21.67 15.32
N THR A 84 -6.29 22.06 16.61
CA THR A 84 -7.37 22.96 17.07
C THR A 84 -7.29 24.35 16.43
N GLY A 85 -6.14 24.72 15.88
CA GLY A 85 -5.89 26.01 15.27
C GLY A 85 -5.69 27.16 16.26
N GLN A 86 -5.78 26.92 17.56
CA GLN A 86 -5.85 27.98 18.57
C GLN A 86 -4.49 28.45 19.08
N PHE A 87 -3.44 27.65 18.87
CA PHE A 87 -2.11 27.91 19.42
C PHE A 87 -1.10 28.28 18.33
N SER A 88 -0.38 29.38 18.56
CA SER A 88 0.75 29.81 17.75
C SER A 88 2.02 29.02 18.04
N ASN A 89 2.18 28.58 19.29
CA ASN A 89 3.33 27.82 19.73
C ASN A 89 3.00 26.98 20.97
N ILE A 90 3.65 25.82 21.09
CA ILE A 90 3.52 24.91 22.22
C ILE A 90 4.92 24.37 22.52
N TYR A 91 5.40 24.60 23.74
CA TYR A 91 6.64 24.03 24.25
C TYR A 91 6.35 23.06 25.37
N THR A 92 7.03 21.92 25.35
CA THR A 92 6.96 20.93 26.41
C THR A 92 8.31 20.76 27.09
N TRP A 93 8.31 20.59 28.40
CA TRP A 93 9.50 20.20 29.16
C TRP A 93 9.11 19.41 30.40
N LEU A 94 10.06 18.64 30.92
CA LEU A 94 9.92 17.89 32.15
C LEU A 94 10.61 18.61 33.30
N GLN A 95 10.01 18.51 34.49
CA GLN A 95 10.64 18.87 35.74
C GLN A 95 10.66 17.63 36.65
N PRO A 96 11.84 17.17 37.10
CA PRO A 96 11.94 16.05 38.04
C PRO A 96 11.16 16.31 39.33
N ASP A 97 10.50 15.28 39.84
CA ASP A 97 9.65 15.30 41.03
C ASP A 97 9.89 14.04 41.89
N GLY A 98 11.15 13.84 42.28
CA GLY A 98 11.62 12.63 42.95
C GLY A 98 12.50 11.76 42.03
N ASN A 99 12.74 10.51 42.44
CA ASN A 99 13.69 9.63 41.74
C ASN A 99 13.12 9.05 40.43
N ASP A 100 11.84 8.68 40.41
CA ASP A 100 11.19 8.02 39.26
C ASP A 100 9.92 8.76 38.78
N HIS A 101 9.75 10.02 39.18
CA HIS A 101 8.56 10.80 38.85
C HIS A 101 8.96 12.17 38.27
N ALA A 102 8.15 12.69 37.35
CA ALA A 102 8.33 14.02 36.79
C ALA A 102 6.99 14.70 36.50
N LYS A 103 6.99 16.03 36.60
CA LYS A 103 5.88 16.87 36.12
C LYS A 103 6.16 17.26 34.68
N ILE A 104 5.16 17.12 33.81
CA ILE A 104 5.24 17.60 32.44
C ILE A 104 4.54 18.95 32.32
N PHE A 105 5.25 19.90 31.72
CA PHE A 105 4.73 21.22 31.45
C PHE A 105 4.41 21.35 29.97
N PHE A 106 3.20 21.83 29.68
CA PHE A 106 2.77 22.32 28.38
C PHE A 106 2.65 23.84 28.46
N SER A 107 3.63 24.57 27.92
CA SER A 107 3.52 26.02 27.77
C SER A 107 2.97 26.34 26.40
N VAL A 108 1.73 26.80 26.38
CA VAL A 108 1.00 27.14 25.17
C VAL A 108 0.99 28.66 24.99
N ARG A 109 1.08 29.10 23.74
CA ARG A 109 0.85 30.49 23.34
C ARG A 109 -0.32 30.52 22.36
N GLU A 110 -1.46 31.03 22.82
CA GLU A 110 -2.64 31.19 21.97
C GLU A 110 -2.42 32.19 20.83
N MET A 111 -3.20 32.08 19.76
CA MET A 111 -3.17 33.02 18.63
C MET A 111 -3.56 34.42 19.11
N PRO A 112 -2.77 35.47 18.82
CA PRO A 112 -3.00 36.79 19.39
C PRO A 112 -4.30 37.44 18.89
N ASN A 113 -4.68 37.17 17.64
CA ASN A 113 -5.82 37.80 16.98
C ASN A 113 -6.94 36.81 16.64
N MET A 114 -8.14 37.36 16.45
CA MET A 114 -9.31 36.67 15.93
C MET A 114 -9.62 37.18 14.53
N VAL A 115 -10.21 36.33 13.70
CA VAL A 115 -10.69 36.70 12.37
C VAL A 115 -11.93 37.59 12.52
N GLN A 116 -11.82 38.86 12.13
CA GLN A 116 -12.93 39.82 12.14
C GLN A 116 -13.79 39.70 10.88
N LYS A 117 -13.16 39.39 9.74
CA LYS A 117 -13.82 39.31 8.45
C LYS A 117 -13.10 38.33 7.51
N VAL A 118 -13.88 37.54 6.78
CA VAL A 118 -13.39 36.68 5.70
C VAL A 118 -13.94 37.18 4.37
N THR A 119 -13.04 37.49 3.43
CA THR A 119 -13.42 37.96 2.10
C THR A 119 -12.88 37.02 1.03
N PHE A 120 -13.75 36.63 0.10
CA PHE A 120 -13.38 35.89 -1.10
C PHE A 120 -13.56 36.80 -2.30
N LEU A 121 -12.51 36.95 -3.11
CA LEU A 121 -12.50 37.76 -4.32
C LEU A 121 -12.41 36.83 -5.53
N GLY A 122 -13.22 37.07 -6.56
CA GLY A 122 -13.15 36.33 -7.82
C GLY A 122 -13.89 34.98 -7.85
N ASN A 123 -14.52 34.56 -6.75
CA ASN A 123 -15.44 33.42 -6.74
C ASN A 123 -16.79 33.80 -7.38
N LYS A 124 -17.15 33.12 -8.47
CA LYS A 124 -18.40 33.27 -9.22
C LYS A 124 -19.25 31.99 -9.21
N HIS A 125 -18.62 30.81 -9.14
CA HIS A 125 -19.28 29.50 -9.21
C HIS A 125 -19.50 28.85 -7.85
N ILE A 126 -18.72 29.22 -6.83
CA ILE A 126 -18.88 28.74 -5.45
C ILE A 126 -19.28 29.91 -4.56
N LYS A 127 -20.34 29.72 -3.75
CA LYS A 127 -20.83 30.75 -2.85
C LYS A 127 -19.82 31.00 -1.71
N PRO A 128 -19.70 32.24 -1.21
CA PRO A 128 -18.82 32.56 -0.08
C PRO A 128 -19.04 31.65 1.14
N GLU A 129 -20.29 31.31 1.45
CA GLU A 129 -20.65 30.45 2.59
C GLU A 129 -20.08 29.03 2.43
N ASP A 130 -20.12 28.48 1.23
CA ASP A 130 -19.53 27.18 0.92
C ASP A 130 -18.00 27.24 1.04
N LEU A 131 -17.37 28.33 0.59
CA LEU A 131 -15.93 28.54 0.74
C LEU A 131 -15.51 28.66 2.21
N LYS A 132 -16.31 29.31 3.06
CA LYS A 132 -16.07 29.32 4.53
C LYS A 132 -16.12 27.91 5.11
N ASN A 133 -17.08 27.09 4.70
CA ASN A 133 -17.17 25.71 5.15
C ASN A 133 -15.99 24.84 4.66
N ILE A 134 -15.57 25.02 3.40
CA ILE A 134 -14.43 24.31 2.81
C ILE A 134 -13.12 24.68 3.54
N THR A 135 -12.86 25.98 3.71
CA THR A 135 -11.64 26.45 4.37
C THR A 135 -11.64 26.17 5.87
N GLY A 136 -12.82 26.19 6.51
CA GLY A 136 -12.98 26.13 7.96
C GLY A 136 -12.71 27.47 8.66
N VAL A 137 -12.40 28.53 7.91
CA VAL A 137 -12.10 29.86 8.44
C VAL A 137 -13.41 30.64 8.58
N ARG A 138 -13.70 31.10 9.81
CA ARG A 138 -14.94 31.80 10.15
C ARG A 138 -14.63 33.08 10.89
N GLU A 139 -15.57 34.03 10.87
CA GLU A 139 -15.52 35.16 11.79
C GLU A 139 -15.52 34.67 13.25
N SER A 140 -14.84 35.43 14.12
CA SER A 140 -14.70 35.18 15.55
C SER A 140 -13.96 33.88 15.93
N THR A 141 -13.26 33.25 15.00
CA THR A 141 -12.31 32.16 15.31
C THR A 141 -10.88 32.68 15.42
N PRO A 142 -9.97 31.97 16.13
CA PRO A 142 -8.54 32.31 16.16
C PRO A 142 -7.96 32.45 14.76
N LEU A 143 -7.23 33.55 14.51
CA LEU A 143 -6.56 33.77 13.23
C LEU A 143 -5.29 32.92 13.20
N ASN A 144 -5.30 31.91 12.33
CA ASN A 144 -4.20 30.97 12.17
C ASN A 144 -3.63 31.05 10.75
N PRO A 145 -2.43 31.63 10.56
CA PRO A 145 -1.83 31.77 9.23
C PRO A 145 -1.64 30.45 8.48
N ASN A 146 -1.34 29.36 9.19
CA ASN A 146 -1.14 28.05 8.57
C ASN A 146 -2.46 27.48 8.05
N LEU A 147 -3.53 27.57 8.84
CA LEU A 147 -4.86 27.15 8.39
C LEU A 147 -5.38 28.04 7.26
N ASN A 148 -5.10 29.35 7.31
CA ASN A 148 -5.47 30.26 6.23
C ASN A 148 -4.76 29.90 4.92
N ARG A 149 -3.46 29.56 4.96
CA ARG A 149 -2.73 29.07 3.77
C ARG A 149 -3.30 27.74 3.25
N GLN A 150 -3.60 26.80 4.15
CA GLN A 150 -4.26 25.54 3.78
C GLN A 150 -5.66 25.77 3.18
N GLY A 151 -6.35 26.83 3.59
CA GLY A 151 -7.63 27.24 3.01
C GLY A 151 -7.56 27.39 1.49
N CYS A 152 -6.49 27.99 0.95
CA CYS A 152 -6.32 28.10 -0.49
C CYS A 152 -6.19 26.74 -1.19
N GLN A 153 -5.49 25.78 -0.59
CA GLN A 153 -5.36 24.43 -1.14
C GLN A 153 -6.73 23.74 -1.24
N LYS A 154 -7.53 23.81 -0.17
CA LYS A 154 -8.90 23.25 -0.16
C LYS A 154 -9.83 23.91 -1.17
N ILE A 155 -9.71 25.23 -1.35
CA ILE A 155 -10.47 25.95 -2.37
C ILE A 155 -10.09 25.45 -3.77
N MET A 156 -8.80 25.34 -4.07
CA MET A 156 -8.32 24.83 -5.36
C MET A 156 -8.79 23.39 -5.60
N GLU A 157 -8.66 22.50 -4.61
CA GLU A 157 -9.18 21.13 -4.65
C GLU A 157 -10.66 21.10 -5.02
N LYS A 158 -11.48 21.99 -4.43
CA LYS A 158 -12.90 22.05 -4.77
C LYS A 158 -13.15 22.45 -6.22
N TYR A 159 -12.40 23.42 -6.74
CA TYR A 159 -12.51 23.79 -8.15
C TYR A 159 -12.00 22.70 -9.10
N PHE A 160 -10.99 21.94 -8.68
CA PHE A 160 -10.47 20.79 -9.40
C PHE A 160 -11.52 19.68 -9.52
N GLU A 161 -12.25 19.37 -8.44
CA GLU A 161 -13.41 18.46 -8.47
C GLU A 161 -14.48 18.90 -9.48
N GLN A 162 -14.66 20.22 -9.67
CA GLN A 162 -15.60 20.77 -10.64
C GLN A 162 -15.06 20.78 -12.09
N GLY A 163 -13.84 20.32 -12.32
CA GLY A 163 -13.17 20.29 -13.63
C GLY A 163 -12.47 21.60 -14.01
N ARG A 164 -12.21 22.49 -13.05
CA ARG A 164 -11.57 23.79 -13.26
C ARG A 164 -10.12 23.78 -12.77
N TRP A 165 -9.27 23.02 -13.46
CA TRP A 165 -7.87 22.80 -13.06
C TRP A 165 -6.94 23.98 -13.22
N LEU A 166 -7.40 25.03 -13.90
CA LEU A 166 -6.68 26.30 -14.01
C LEU A 166 -7.07 27.26 -12.87
N ALA A 167 -7.73 26.74 -11.83
CA ALA A 167 -8.01 27.50 -10.64
C ALA A 167 -6.73 27.80 -9.87
N ASP A 168 -6.62 29.03 -9.37
CA ASP A 168 -5.56 29.51 -8.49
C ASP A 168 -6.16 30.22 -7.29
N CYS A 169 -5.49 30.14 -6.15
CA CYS A 169 -5.87 30.85 -4.93
C CYS A 169 -4.65 31.48 -4.27
N GLN A 170 -4.74 32.77 -4.00
CA GLN A 170 -3.72 33.53 -3.28
C GLN A 170 -4.30 34.10 -2.00
N LEU A 171 -3.54 33.99 -0.90
CA LEU A 171 -3.89 34.59 0.37
C LEU A 171 -3.31 36.01 0.43
N LEU A 172 -4.16 37.02 0.25
CA LEU A 172 -3.76 38.43 0.25
C LEU A 172 -3.62 39.01 1.67
N LYS A 173 -4.41 38.51 2.62
CA LYS A 173 -4.36 38.87 4.06
C LYS A 173 -4.69 37.67 4.92
N GLY A 174 -4.22 37.66 6.17
CA GLY A 174 -4.37 36.57 7.12
C GLY A 174 -3.16 35.62 7.13
N GLY A 175 -2.05 36.07 6.55
CA GLY A 175 -0.79 35.33 6.50
C GLY A 175 0.17 35.69 7.64
N ASP A 176 -0.12 36.76 8.37
CA ASP A 176 0.63 37.23 9.54
C ASP A 176 -0.20 37.06 10.82
N LEU A 177 0.47 36.90 11.96
CA LEU A 177 -0.20 36.84 13.28
C LEU A 177 -0.84 38.19 13.66
N ALA A 178 -0.31 39.31 13.14
CA ALA A 178 -0.83 40.66 13.37
C ALA A 178 -2.10 40.99 12.58
N ASP A 179 -2.43 40.19 11.55
CA ASP A 179 -3.63 40.38 10.76
C ASP A 179 -4.90 40.17 11.59
N THR A 180 -5.99 40.80 11.15
CA THR A 180 -7.34 40.62 11.70
C THR A 180 -8.38 40.24 10.64
N GLU A 181 -8.01 40.30 9.36
CA GLU A 181 -8.85 39.95 8.22
C GLU A 181 -8.19 38.83 7.42
N VAL A 182 -9.02 37.98 6.81
CA VAL A 182 -8.56 36.95 5.88
C VAL A 182 -9.13 37.24 4.50
N VAL A 183 -8.26 37.39 3.51
CA VAL A 183 -8.66 37.72 2.13
C VAL A 183 -8.06 36.70 1.17
N TYR A 184 -8.95 35.96 0.51
CA TYR A 184 -8.61 35.01 -0.54
C TYR A 184 -8.88 35.62 -1.91
N GLN A 185 -7.88 35.66 -2.78
CA GLN A 185 -8.05 35.97 -4.19
C GLN A 185 -8.10 34.69 -4.99
N ILE A 186 -9.25 34.41 -5.60
CA ILE A 186 -9.54 33.19 -6.33
C ILE A 186 -9.63 33.54 -7.81
N THR A 187 -8.83 32.86 -8.62
CA THR A 187 -9.00 32.79 -10.06
C THR A 187 -9.59 31.42 -10.37
N GLU A 188 -10.85 31.32 -10.79
CA GLU A 188 -11.48 30.00 -10.92
C GLU A 188 -10.99 29.20 -12.12
N GLY A 189 -10.55 29.88 -13.19
CA GLY A 189 -10.20 29.24 -14.46
C GLY A 189 -11.39 28.61 -15.19
N PRO A 190 -11.34 28.43 -16.52
CA PRO A 190 -12.41 27.75 -17.28
C PRO A 190 -12.40 26.22 -17.04
N LYS A 191 -13.53 25.57 -17.30
CA LYS A 191 -13.53 24.11 -17.53
C LYS A 191 -12.92 23.88 -18.90
N VAL A 192 -11.82 23.14 -18.95
CA VAL A 192 -11.09 22.85 -20.20
C VAL A 192 -11.16 21.36 -20.49
N LYS A 193 -11.27 21.00 -21.78
CA LYS A 193 -11.20 19.61 -22.22
C LYS A 193 -9.76 19.26 -22.59
N VAL A 194 -9.38 18.01 -22.41
CA VAL A 194 -8.19 17.49 -23.10
C VAL A 194 -8.51 17.53 -24.59
N ARG A 195 -7.64 18.12 -25.43
CA ARG A 195 -7.85 18.27 -26.89
C ARG A 195 -6.94 17.38 -27.71
N ASP A 196 -5.76 17.10 -27.17
CA ASP A 196 -4.78 16.22 -27.79
C ASP A 196 -3.87 15.66 -26.70
N ILE A 197 -3.31 14.48 -26.98
CA ILE A 197 -2.31 13.83 -26.13
C ILE A 197 -1.14 13.45 -27.03
N ARG A 198 0.03 13.99 -26.70
CA ARG A 198 1.27 13.80 -27.43
C ARG A 198 2.29 13.10 -26.55
N PHE A 199 3.12 12.30 -27.19
CA PHE A 199 4.26 11.64 -26.58
C PHE A 199 5.48 12.06 -27.38
N VAL A 200 6.49 12.58 -26.71
CA VAL A 200 7.73 13.06 -27.31
C VAL A 200 8.93 12.45 -26.58
N GLY A 201 10.03 12.22 -27.30
CA GLY A 201 11.24 11.61 -26.74
C GLY A 201 11.63 10.30 -27.45
N ASP A 202 12.46 9.50 -26.77
CA ASP A 202 13.21 8.39 -27.37
C ASP A 202 12.53 7.02 -27.26
N PHE A 203 11.20 6.95 -27.28
CA PHE A 203 10.46 5.69 -27.06
C PHE A 203 10.05 4.93 -28.35
N HIS A 204 10.11 5.61 -29.50
CA HIS A 204 9.53 5.09 -30.76
C HIS A 204 10.19 3.81 -31.28
N HIS A 205 11.45 3.55 -30.94
CA HIS A 205 12.15 2.32 -31.30
C HIS A 205 11.61 1.09 -30.54
N PHE A 206 10.89 1.30 -29.44
CA PHE A 206 10.34 0.26 -28.58
C PHE A 206 8.80 0.15 -28.69
N VAL A 207 8.09 1.28 -28.70
CA VAL A 207 6.62 1.29 -28.63
C VAL A 207 6.00 2.44 -29.43
N SER A 208 4.82 2.22 -29.99
CA SER A 208 4.07 3.25 -30.71
C SER A 208 3.28 4.16 -29.76
N SER A 209 3.08 5.42 -30.15
CA SER A 209 2.23 6.36 -29.38
C SER A 209 0.79 5.85 -29.23
N ALA A 210 0.27 5.10 -30.21
CA ALA A 210 -1.05 4.49 -30.11
C ALA A 210 -1.13 3.47 -28.96
N ARG A 211 -0.07 2.67 -28.75
CA ARG A 211 0.00 1.74 -27.62
C ARG A 211 0.16 2.46 -26.29
N LEU A 212 0.92 3.55 -26.24
CA LEU A 212 1.02 4.37 -25.01
C LEU A 212 -0.33 5.01 -24.64
N ARG A 213 -1.11 5.43 -25.63
CA ARG A 213 -2.49 5.91 -25.40
C ARG A 213 -3.34 4.87 -24.69
N THR A 214 -3.18 3.56 -24.91
CA THR A 214 -4.01 2.56 -24.22
C THR A 214 -3.64 2.36 -22.75
N GLN A 215 -2.46 2.85 -22.32
CA GLN A 215 -1.96 2.70 -20.95
C GLN A 215 -2.45 3.81 -20.01
N ILE A 216 -2.81 4.97 -20.54
CA ILE A 216 -3.23 6.14 -19.76
C ILE A 216 -4.76 6.24 -19.65
N ASN A 217 -5.26 6.87 -18.59
CA ASN A 217 -6.67 7.11 -18.35
C ASN A 217 -7.17 8.38 -19.06
N SER A 218 -6.34 9.41 -19.18
CA SER A 218 -6.71 10.66 -19.85
C SER A 218 -7.12 10.46 -21.32
N SER A 219 -6.66 9.37 -21.94
CA SER A 219 -7.08 8.96 -23.29
C SER A 219 -8.42 8.21 -23.31
N ARG A 220 -8.78 7.46 -22.26
CA ARG A 220 -10.03 6.69 -22.20
C ARG A 220 -11.23 7.63 -22.07
N GLU A 221 -11.09 8.66 -21.25
CA GLU A 221 -12.01 9.81 -21.17
C GLU A 221 -12.12 10.57 -22.51
N TRP A 222 -11.06 10.57 -23.33
CA TRP A 222 -11.10 11.14 -24.68
C TRP A 222 -11.96 10.32 -25.66
N PHE A 223 -12.00 8.99 -25.54
CA PHE A 223 -12.80 8.11 -26.41
C PHE A 223 -14.32 8.11 -26.11
N HIS A 224 -14.75 8.65 -24.96
CA HIS A 224 -16.18 8.86 -24.67
C HIS A 224 -16.73 10.07 -25.45
N LEU A 225 -16.94 9.90 -26.77
CA LEU A 225 -17.64 10.73 -27.78
C LEU A 225 -17.45 12.28 -27.84
N LEU A 226 -16.94 12.96 -26.82
CA LEU A 226 -16.94 14.44 -26.71
C LEU A 226 -15.69 15.02 -26.04
N GLY A 227 -14.67 14.21 -25.78
CA GLY A 227 -13.44 14.61 -25.08
C GLY A 227 -13.67 14.85 -23.59
N GLY A 228 -12.99 14.06 -22.76
CA GLY A 228 -12.99 14.20 -21.31
C GLY A 228 -12.60 15.60 -20.84
N THR A 229 -13.23 16.06 -19.76
CA THR A 229 -12.73 17.23 -19.04
C THR A 229 -11.31 16.93 -18.56
N TYR A 230 -10.40 17.89 -18.70
CA TYR A 230 -9.07 17.75 -18.15
C TYR A 230 -9.15 17.45 -16.66
N ASN A 231 -8.36 16.48 -16.21
CA ASN A 231 -8.18 16.15 -14.81
C ASN A 231 -6.68 16.05 -14.52
N LYS A 232 -6.13 17.01 -13.75
CA LYS A 232 -4.69 17.04 -13.46
C LYS A 232 -4.26 15.83 -12.64
N GLN A 233 -5.02 15.43 -11.61
CA GLN A 233 -4.68 14.24 -10.82
C GLN A 233 -4.64 12.98 -11.69
N MET A 234 -5.58 12.84 -12.63
CA MET A 234 -5.57 11.76 -13.60
C MET A 234 -4.37 11.85 -14.55
N ALA A 235 -4.05 13.05 -15.06
CA ALA A 235 -2.91 13.24 -15.95
C ALA A 235 -1.56 13.03 -15.23
N ASP A 236 -1.46 13.41 -13.96
CA ASP A 236 -0.31 13.13 -13.10
C ASP A 236 -0.21 11.62 -12.82
N ALA A 237 -1.33 10.94 -12.53
CA ALA A 237 -1.36 9.49 -12.34
C ALA A 237 -0.97 8.72 -13.62
N ASP A 238 -1.30 9.27 -14.79
CA ASP A 238 -0.90 8.70 -16.07
C ASP A 238 0.61 8.70 -16.29
N VAL A 239 1.36 9.64 -15.68
CA VAL A 239 2.83 9.59 -15.64
C VAL A 239 3.29 8.34 -14.92
N GLY A 240 2.69 8.02 -13.77
CA GLY A 240 2.97 6.80 -13.01
C GLY A 240 2.67 5.52 -13.79
N LYS A 241 1.56 5.49 -14.55
CA LYS A 241 1.23 4.35 -15.41
C LYS A 241 2.22 4.12 -16.53
N LEU A 242 2.69 5.20 -17.17
CA LEU A 242 3.72 5.11 -18.19
C LEU A 242 5.05 4.66 -17.60
N TYR A 243 5.41 5.17 -16.42
CA TYR A 243 6.56 4.71 -15.65
C TYR A 243 6.48 3.20 -15.41
N GLU A 244 5.40 2.70 -14.81
CA GLU A 244 5.18 1.27 -14.56
C GLU A 244 5.22 0.44 -15.85
N TYR A 245 4.63 0.94 -16.93
CA TYR A 245 4.67 0.28 -18.24
C TYR A 245 6.11 0.06 -18.71
N PHE A 246 6.95 1.10 -18.74
CA PHE A 246 8.34 0.95 -19.19
C PHE A 246 9.20 0.14 -18.21
N HIS A 247 8.98 0.33 -16.90
CA HIS A 247 9.64 -0.44 -15.86
C HIS A 247 9.33 -1.94 -15.99
N SER A 248 8.11 -2.28 -16.43
CA SER A 248 7.70 -3.67 -16.65
C SER A 248 8.50 -4.39 -17.74
N PHE A 249 9.09 -3.64 -18.67
CA PHE A 249 9.93 -4.16 -19.75
C PHE A 249 11.43 -3.97 -19.50
N GLY A 250 11.84 -3.55 -18.30
CA GLY A 250 13.25 -3.45 -17.91
C GLY A 250 13.90 -2.10 -18.17
N PHE A 251 13.14 -1.04 -18.46
CA PHE A 251 13.67 0.34 -18.50
C PHE A 251 13.59 0.95 -17.10
N GLN A 252 14.62 0.72 -16.28
CA GLN A 252 14.62 1.12 -14.87
C GLN A 252 14.96 2.60 -14.67
N ASP A 253 15.68 3.18 -15.63
CA ASP A 253 16.05 4.60 -15.64
C ASP A 253 15.02 5.48 -16.37
N ALA A 254 13.84 4.93 -16.68
CA ALA A 254 12.82 5.64 -17.46
C ALA A 254 12.35 6.90 -16.72
N ARG A 255 12.44 8.05 -17.37
CA ARG A 255 11.95 9.34 -16.87
C ARG A 255 10.78 9.79 -17.73
N ILE A 256 9.66 10.07 -17.06
CA ILE A 256 8.46 10.58 -17.70
C ILE A 256 8.08 11.88 -17.01
N SER A 257 7.90 12.95 -17.79
CA SER A 257 7.37 14.22 -17.30
C SER A 257 6.17 14.66 -18.14
N LEU A 258 5.26 15.39 -17.52
CA LEU A 258 4.07 15.93 -18.15
C LEU A 258 4.19 17.44 -18.31
N GLU A 259 4.03 17.92 -19.53
CA GLU A 259 3.83 19.32 -19.85
C GLU A 259 2.37 19.52 -20.31
N THR A 260 1.75 20.61 -19.85
CA THR A 260 0.39 20.98 -20.27
C THR A 260 0.42 22.29 -21.05
N GLN A 261 -0.02 22.25 -22.31
CA GLN A 261 -0.13 23.45 -23.14
C GLN A 261 -1.60 23.82 -23.34
N ARG A 262 -1.93 25.12 -23.32
CA ARG A 262 -3.28 25.60 -23.66
C ARG A 262 -3.44 25.68 -25.17
N THR A 263 -4.63 25.37 -25.66
CA THR A 263 -4.97 25.65 -27.06
C THR A 263 -5.07 27.15 -27.30
N ALA A 264 -4.83 27.59 -28.54
CA ALA A 264 -4.83 29.02 -28.90
C ALA A 264 -6.17 29.72 -28.63
N ASP A 265 -7.28 28.98 -28.70
CA ASP A 265 -8.63 29.44 -28.37
C ASP A 265 -8.95 29.40 -26.87
N GLY A 266 -8.03 28.88 -26.03
CA GLY A 266 -8.19 28.74 -24.59
C GLY A 266 -9.24 27.71 -24.13
N SER A 267 -9.87 26.99 -25.06
CA SER A 267 -10.99 26.09 -24.77
C SER A 267 -10.54 24.69 -24.31
N GLY A 268 -9.24 24.40 -24.38
CA GLY A 268 -8.71 23.10 -24.05
C GLY A 268 -7.23 23.08 -23.71
N VAL A 269 -6.77 21.89 -23.37
CA VAL A 269 -5.37 21.61 -23.04
C VAL A 269 -4.84 20.45 -23.86
N ILE A 270 -3.57 20.52 -24.21
CA ILE A 270 -2.80 19.46 -24.85
C ILE A 270 -1.85 18.90 -23.79
N LEU A 271 -1.93 17.60 -23.57
CA LEU A 271 -1.03 16.88 -22.66
C LEU A 271 0.16 16.37 -23.45
N ILE A 272 1.38 16.75 -23.05
CA ILE A 272 2.61 16.35 -23.71
C ILE A 272 3.45 15.56 -22.72
N PHE A 273 3.52 14.25 -22.92
CA PHE A 273 4.36 13.37 -22.13
C PHE A 273 5.76 13.30 -22.76
N HIS A 274 6.75 13.84 -22.05
CA HIS A 274 8.16 13.72 -22.40
C HIS A 274 8.71 12.43 -21.79
N ILE A 275 9.22 11.54 -22.63
CA ILE A 275 9.67 10.20 -22.25
C ILE A 275 11.15 10.05 -22.60
N GLN A 276 11.94 9.68 -21.60
CA GLN A 276 13.34 9.27 -21.74
C GLN A 276 13.46 7.85 -21.20
N LEU A 277 13.77 6.87 -22.05
CA LEU A 277 13.77 5.46 -21.64
C LEU A 277 15.02 5.07 -20.84
N GLY A 278 16.19 5.62 -21.22
CA GLY A 278 17.47 5.12 -20.74
C GLY A 278 17.78 3.71 -21.26
N PRO A 279 18.82 3.04 -20.72
CA PRO A 279 19.18 1.70 -21.16
C PRO A 279 18.16 0.66 -20.68
N ARG A 280 17.91 -0.35 -21.52
CA ARG A 280 17.10 -1.52 -21.14
C ARG A 280 17.99 -2.53 -20.43
N TYR A 281 17.60 -2.94 -19.23
CA TYR A 281 18.40 -3.80 -18.39
C TYR A 281 18.43 -5.25 -18.90
N LYS A 282 19.64 -5.75 -19.13
CA LYS A 282 19.93 -7.10 -19.63
C LYS A 282 20.51 -7.95 -18.51
N ILE A 283 20.05 -9.19 -18.42
CA ILE A 283 20.50 -10.17 -17.44
C ILE A 283 21.91 -10.64 -17.81
N GLN A 284 22.88 -10.54 -16.90
CA GLN A 284 24.26 -10.96 -17.15
C GLN A 284 24.43 -12.46 -16.89
N ASP A 285 24.05 -12.92 -15.70
CA ASP A 285 24.32 -14.26 -15.19
C ASP A 285 23.06 -15.09 -15.02
N VAL A 286 23.24 -16.38 -14.74
CA VAL A 286 22.13 -17.25 -14.31
C VAL A 286 21.57 -16.70 -13.00
N PRO A 287 20.24 -16.66 -12.83
CA PRO A 287 19.62 -16.20 -11.59
C PRO A 287 20.14 -16.95 -10.37
N ASP A 288 20.24 -16.24 -9.24
CA ASP A 288 20.71 -16.79 -7.98
C ASP A 288 19.54 -16.99 -7.01
N VAL A 289 19.66 -17.92 -6.06
CA VAL A 289 18.63 -18.22 -5.05
C VAL A 289 19.26 -18.30 -3.67
N HIS A 290 18.78 -17.47 -2.74
CA HIS A 290 19.27 -17.36 -1.37
C HIS A 290 18.18 -17.71 -0.36
N GLY A 291 18.55 -18.26 0.79
CA GLY A 291 17.64 -18.46 1.94
C GLY A 291 16.88 -19.79 1.97
N SER A 292 16.85 -20.57 0.88
CA SER A 292 16.34 -21.94 0.89
C SER A 292 17.24 -22.86 1.71
N ARG A 293 16.67 -23.58 2.68
CA ARG A 293 17.39 -24.50 3.59
C ARG A 293 17.19 -25.95 3.20
N GLU A 294 15.97 -26.31 2.84
CA GLU A 294 15.59 -27.71 2.58
C GLU A 294 15.73 -28.09 1.10
N ILE A 295 15.40 -27.17 0.19
CA ILE A 295 15.47 -27.43 -1.26
C ILE A 295 16.81 -26.92 -1.81
N PRO A 296 17.57 -27.76 -2.57
CA PRO A 296 18.81 -27.33 -3.21
C PRO A 296 18.58 -26.14 -4.15
N ARG A 297 19.47 -25.13 -4.08
CA ARG A 297 19.35 -23.91 -4.88
C ARG A 297 19.24 -24.18 -6.38
N GLU A 298 19.96 -25.19 -6.87
CA GLU A 298 20.00 -25.55 -8.29
C GLU A 298 18.63 -25.97 -8.82
N GLN A 299 17.81 -26.61 -7.97
CA GLN A 299 16.44 -26.99 -8.33
C GLN A 299 15.55 -25.75 -8.48
N LEU A 300 15.67 -24.79 -7.56
CA LEU A 300 14.90 -23.54 -7.60
C LEU A 300 15.35 -22.64 -8.76
N ILE A 301 16.66 -22.58 -9.04
CA ILE A 301 17.21 -21.86 -10.20
C ILE A 301 16.66 -22.43 -11.51
N ALA A 302 16.51 -23.75 -11.62
CA ALA A 302 15.98 -24.40 -12.81
C ALA A 302 14.50 -24.07 -13.10
N LEU A 303 13.76 -23.57 -12.11
CA LEU A 303 12.37 -23.10 -12.28
C LEU A 303 12.29 -21.70 -12.89
N SER A 304 13.38 -20.93 -12.83
CA SER A 304 13.44 -19.57 -13.37
C SER A 304 13.39 -19.58 -14.91
N SER A 305 12.60 -18.67 -15.48
CA SER A 305 12.49 -18.47 -16.93
C SER A 305 13.50 -17.46 -17.49
N PHE A 306 14.32 -16.85 -16.62
CA PHE A 306 15.42 -15.97 -17.03
C PHE A 306 16.67 -16.74 -17.45
N LYS A 307 17.28 -16.28 -18.54
CA LYS A 307 18.58 -16.74 -19.02
C LYS A 307 19.55 -15.56 -19.20
N PRO A 308 20.86 -15.80 -19.13
CA PRO A 308 21.86 -14.81 -19.55
C PRO A 308 21.51 -14.22 -20.92
N GLY A 309 21.46 -12.89 -20.95
CA GLY A 309 21.12 -12.11 -22.13
C GLY A 309 19.64 -11.80 -22.34
N ASP A 310 18.74 -12.32 -21.51
CA ASP A 310 17.36 -11.84 -21.48
C ASP A 310 17.30 -10.39 -21.02
N TYR A 311 16.20 -9.70 -21.34
CA TYR A 311 15.90 -8.42 -20.69
C TYR A 311 15.12 -8.65 -19.40
N LEU A 312 15.35 -7.78 -18.42
CA LEU A 312 14.54 -7.70 -17.21
C LEU A 312 13.07 -7.51 -17.60
N ASP A 313 12.19 -8.34 -17.04
CA ASP A 313 10.77 -8.36 -17.36
C ASP A 313 9.98 -8.66 -16.09
N GLN A 314 9.11 -7.73 -15.70
CA GLN A 314 8.33 -7.87 -14.45
C GLN A 314 7.30 -9.02 -14.55
N GLY A 315 6.87 -9.36 -15.76
CA GLY A 315 6.01 -10.52 -15.99
C GLY A 315 6.74 -11.84 -15.73
N LYS A 316 8.00 -11.97 -16.16
CA LYS A 316 8.88 -13.11 -15.82
C LYS A 316 9.14 -13.16 -14.33
N ILE A 317 9.51 -12.05 -13.69
CA ILE A 317 9.69 -11.98 -12.23
C ILE A 317 8.47 -12.54 -11.51
N LYS A 318 7.27 -12.02 -11.80
CA LYS A 318 6.03 -12.46 -11.13
C LYS A 318 5.75 -13.95 -11.36
N ARG A 319 6.00 -14.47 -12.56
CA ARG A 319 5.83 -15.90 -12.86
C ARG A 319 6.83 -16.75 -12.10
N ASP A 320 8.11 -16.40 -12.16
CA ASP A 320 9.18 -17.20 -11.55
C ASP A 320 9.03 -17.21 -10.02
N THR A 321 8.78 -16.06 -9.39
CA THR A 321 8.42 -15.97 -7.97
C THR A 321 7.27 -16.90 -7.62
N LYS A 322 6.17 -16.86 -8.39
CA LYS A 322 5.01 -17.73 -8.15
C LYS A 322 5.37 -19.21 -8.29
N VAL A 323 6.08 -19.59 -9.35
CA VAL A 323 6.46 -21.00 -9.62
C VAL A 323 7.37 -21.54 -8.51
N ILE A 324 8.35 -20.76 -8.06
CA ILE A 324 9.23 -21.13 -6.95
C ILE A 324 8.40 -21.27 -5.66
N THR A 325 7.56 -20.29 -5.33
CA THR A 325 6.66 -20.37 -4.16
C THR A 325 5.74 -21.60 -4.21
N ASP A 326 5.13 -21.88 -5.35
CA ASP A 326 4.24 -23.04 -5.54
C ASP A 326 5.02 -24.36 -5.40
N TYR A 327 6.23 -24.45 -5.94
CA TYR A 327 7.08 -25.65 -5.84
C TYR A 327 7.50 -25.94 -4.39
N MET A 328 7.90 -24.89 -3.65
CA MET A 328 8.21 -25.02 -2.22
C MET A 328 6.96 -25.43 -1.44
N GLY A 329 5.83 -24.80 -1.73
CA GLY A 329 4.53 -25.12 -1.12
C GLY A 329 4.13 -26.58 -1.37
N ALA A 330 4.27 -27.07 -2.60
CA ALA A 330 4.01 -28.46 -2.97
C ALA A 330 4.94 -29.46 -2.26
N SER A 331 6.11 -29.01 -1.81
CA SER A 331 7.05 -29.79 -0.99
C SER A 331 6.75 -29.68 0.51
N GLY A 332 5.68 -28.99 0.90
CA GLY A 332 5.26 -28.78 2.29
C GLY A 332 5.93 -27.61 3.01
N ILE A 333 6.68 -26.76 2.28
CA ILE A 333 7.41 -25.64 2.86
C ILE A 333 6.64 -24.34 2.56
N ASP A 334 6.19 -23.65 3.60
CA ASP A 334 5.66 -22.29 3.44
C ASP A 334 6.81 -21.29 3.36
N ALA A 335 6.91 -20.58 2.23
CA ALA A 335 7.96 -19.61 2.00
C ALA A 335 7.44 -18.40 1.24
N ARG A 336 7.96 -17.23 1.61
CA ARG A 336 7.84 -16.00 0.85
C ARG A 336 9.05 -15.90 -0.09
N VAL A 337 8.81 -15.67 -1.37
CA VAL A 337 9.86 -15.53 -2.37
C VAL A 337 9.80 -14.12 -2.94
N ASP A 338 10.90 -13.37 -2.84
CA ASP A 338 11.04 -12.07 -3.48
C ASP A 338 12.08 -12.16 -4.60
N ALA A 339 11.81 -11.53 -5.74
CA ALA A 339 12.82 -11.36 -6.79
C ALA A 339 13.40 -9.95 -6.71
N ILE A 340 14.71 -9.87 -6.51
CA ILE A 340 15.44 -8.62 -6.38
C ILE A 340 16.40 -8.49 -7.57
N PRO A 341 16.21 -7.47 -8.43
CA PRO A 341 17.22 -7.10 -9.41
C PRO A 341 18.49 -6.62 -8.70
N VAL A 342 19.62 -7.26 -8.99
CA VAL A 342 20.93 -6.88 -8.48
C VAL A 342 21.66 -6.11 -9.58
N TRP A 343 21.82 -4.80 -9.40
CA TRP A 343 22.49 -3.94 -10.37
C TRP A 343 23.99 -4.23 -10.41
N VAL A 344 24.55 -4.35 -11.61
CA VAL A 344 26.00 -4.53 -11.78
C VAL A 344 26.66 -3.15 -11.70
N PRO A 345 27.57 -2.92 -10.73
CA PRO A 345 28.26 -1.63 -10.59
C PRO A 345 28.96 -1.22 -11.88
N ASP A 346 28.95 0.09 -12.16
CA ASP A 346 29.63 0.72 -13.29
C ASP A 346 29.23 0.19 -14.70
N THR A 347 28.15 -0.59 -14.79
CA THR A 347 27.67 -1.19 -16.04
C THR A 347 26.19 -0.86 -16.27
N PRO A 348 25.87 0.34 -16.81
CA PRO A 348 24.50 0.75 -17.07
C PRO A 348 23.75 -0.23 -17.98
N GLY A 349 22.49 -0.52 -17.65
CA GLY A 349 21.67 -1.46 -18.43
C GLY A 349 22.04 -2.94 -18.24
N VAL A 350 22.77 -3.29 -17.18
CA VAL A 350 23.05 -4.68 -16.83
C VAL A 350 22.64 -4.96 -15.39
N CYS A 351 21.97 -6.09 -15.18
CA CYS A 351 21.61 -6.57 -13.85
C CYS A 351 21.63 -8.10 -13.79
N ASN A 352 21.51 -8.63 -12.59
CA ASN A 352 21.20 -10.02 -12.30
C ASN A 352 19.86 -10.10 -11.57
N VAL A 353 19.28 -11.31 -11.52
CA VAL A 353 18.07 -11.57 -10.73
C VAL A 353 18.47 -12.47 -9.57
N ARG A 354 18.18 -12.04 -8.34
CA ARG A 354 18.32 -12.86 -7.13
C ARG A 354 16.95 -13.14 -6.55
N TYR A 355 16.63 -14.40 -6.30
CA TYR A 355 15.46 -14.80 -5.54
C TYR A 355 15.85 -14.94 -4.07
N GLU A 356 15.19 -14.18 -3.21
CA GLU A 356 15.33 -14.28 -1.76
C GLU A 356 14.15 -15.08 -1.20
N VAL A 357 14.47 -16.24 -0.64
CA VAL A 357 13.52 -17.17 -0.05
C VAL A 357 13.54 -16.99 1.45
N VAL A 358 12.38 -16.70 2.03
CA VAL A 358 12.16 -16.63 3.47
C VAL A 358 11.19 -17.72 3.85
N GLU A 359 11.73 -18.85 4.32
CA GLU A 359 10.94 -19.96 4.88
C GLU A 359 10.28 -19.53 6.19
N ARG A 360 8.98 -19.78 6.30
CA ARG A 360 8.17 -19.49 7.49
C ARG A 360 8.03 -20.77 8.33
N PRO A 361 7.83 -20.63 9.66
CA PRO A 361 7.46 -21.78 10.48
C PRO A 361 6.20 -22.46 9.94
N PRO A 362 6.06 -23.79 10.07
CA PRO A 362 4.87 -24.49 9.60
C PRO A 362 3.60 -23.93 10.24
N ALA A 363 2.68 -23.45 9.40
CA ALA A 363 1.36 -23.03 9.84
C ALA A 363 0.49 -24.24 10.20
N ARG A 364 -0.53 -24.01 11.02
CA ARG A 364 -1.57 -24.97 11.37
C ARG A 364 -2.88 -24.59 10.72
N VAL A 365 -3.69 -25.59 10.39
CA VAL A 365 -5.06 -25.38 9.92
C VAL A 365 -5.88 -24.75 11.06
N GLY A 366 -6.50 -23.61 10.80
CA GLY A 366 -7.44 -22.94 11.68
C GLY A 366 -8.86 -23.49 11.51
N GLN A 367 -9.84 -22.60 11.47
CA GLN A 367 -11.22 -22.94 11.15
C GLN A 367 -11.41 -23.19 9.65
N ILE A 368 -12.32 -24.09 9.31
CA ILE A 368 -12.69 -24.37 7.91
C ILE A 368 -14.09 -23.80 7.68
N PHE A 369 -14.17 -22.80 6.81
CA PHE A 369 -15.41 -22.16 6.39
C PHE A 369 -15.86 -22.73 5.05
N ILE A 370 -17.11 -23.16 4.96
CA ILE A 370 -17.69 -23.64 3.70
C ILE A 370 -18.73 -22.60 3.25
N ILE A 371 -18.64 -22.20 1.98
CA ILE A 371 -19.48 -21.16 1.39
C ILE A 371 -20.07 -21.66 0.07
N GLY A 372 -21.37 -21.41 -0.11
CA GLY A 372 -22.09 -21.70 -1.35
C GLY A 372 -22.75 -23.07 -1.42
N ASN A 373 -22.77 -23.81 -0.30
CA ASN A 373 -23.45 -25.09 -0.17
C ASN A 373 -24.85 -24.91 0.45
N GLU A 374 -25.82 -24.45 -0.35
CA GLU A 374 -27.19 -24.24 0.14
C GLU A 374 -27.97 -25.55 0.29
N ARG A 375 -27.70 -26.54 -0.56
CA ARG A 375 -28.40 -27.85 -0.59
C ARG A 375 -27.53 -28.97 -0.03
N THR A 376 -26.24 -28.93 -0.28
CA THR A 376 -25.24 -29.93 0.08
C THR A 376 -24.83 -29.71 1.53
N ARG A 377 -24.96 -30.74 2.35
CA ARG A 377 -24.55 -30.68 3.75
C ARG A 377 -23.03 -30.50 3.90
N ASP A 378 -22.62 -29.74 4.90
CA ASP A 378 -21.21 -29.50 5.22
C ASP A 378 -20.40 -30.80 5.32
N ASN A 379 -20.96 -31.84 5.96
CA ASN A 379 -20.28 -33.12 6.15
C ASN A 379 -19.95 -33.85 4.83
N VAL A 380 -20.71 -33.60 3.75
CA VAL A 380 -20.45 -34.14 2.41
C VAL A 380 -19.20 -33.53 1.80
N ILE A 381 -18.94 -32.26 2.12
CA ILE A 381 -17.77 -31.49 1.68
C ILE A 381 -16.58 -31.85 2.58
N LEU A 382 -16.73 -31.76 3.90
CA LEU A 382 -15.65 -32.00 4.86
C LEU A 382 -15.04 -33.40 4.73
N ARG A 383 -15.83 -34.44 4.41
CA ARG A 383 -15.30 -35.80 4.18
C ARG A 383 -14.35 -35.91 2.98
N GLN A 384 -14.37 -34.95 2.06
CA GLN A 384 -13.49 -34.91 0.88
C GLN A 384 -12.23 -34.08 1.12
N VAL A 385 -12.16 -33.38 2.25
CA VAL A 385 -11.11 -32.42 2.57
C VAL A 385 -10.18 -33.08 3.59
N PRO A 386 -8.93 -33.44 3.22
CA PRO A 386 -7.95 -34.03 4.15
C PRO A 386 -7.33 -32.97 5.08
N LEU A 387 -8.13 -31.99 5.54
CA LEU A 387 -7.70 -30.91 6.42
C LEU A 387 -8.50 -30.96 7.71
N PHE A 388 -7.79 -30.93 8.84
CA PHE A 388 -8.38 -30.92 10.18
C PHE A 388 -7.85 -29.73 10.98
N PRO A 389 -8.71 -28.97 11.68
CA PRO A 389 -8.26 -27.92 12.58
C PRO A 389 -7.16 -28.40 13.54
N GLY A 390 -6.07 -27.64 13.64
CA GLY A 390 -4.90 -27.91 14.47
C GLY A 390 -3.78 -28.73 13.82
N GLN A 391 -4.04 -29.42 12.70
CA GLN A 391 -3.00 -30.14 11.97
C GLN A 391 -2.03 -29.18 11.28
N ILE A 392 -0.83 -29.65 10.91
CA ILE A 392 0.09 -28.86 10.08
C ILE A 392 -0.56 -28.62 8.71
N LEU A 393 -0.65 -27.36 8.30
CA LEU A 393 -1.15 -26.99 7.00
C LEU A 393 -0.11 -27.33 5.95
N THR A 394 -0.46 -28.22 5.02
CA THR A 394 0.33 -28.47 3.82
C THR A 394 -0.43 -28.02 2.58
N PHE A 395 0.25 -27.38 1.63
CA PHE A 395 -0.39 -26.96 0.39
C PHE A 395 -0.84 -28.13 -0.50
N PRO A 396 -0.14 -29.28 -0.56
CA PRO A 396 -0.65 -30.47 -1.28
C PRO A 396 -2.02 -30.94 -0.79
N ASP A 397 -2.31 -30.85 0.52
CA ASP A 397 -3.61 -31.23 1.06
C ASP A 397 -4.74 -30.32 0.55
N LEU A 398 -4.45 -29.04 0.26
CA LEU A 398 -5.41 -28.12 -0.35
C LEU A 398 -5.75 -28.55 -1.79
N ASP A 399 -4.74 -28.94 -2.56
CA ASP A 399 -4.92 -29.41 -3.95
C ASP A 399 -5.67 -30.75 -3.99
N ILE A 400 -5.36 -31.66 -3.05
CA ILE A 400 -6.11 -32.91 -2.87
C ILE A 400 -7.56 -32.62 -2.51
N ALA A 401 -7.81 -31.70 -1.56
CA ALA A 401 -9.17 -31.28 -1.19
C ALA A 401 -9.94 -30.80 -2.43
N LYS A 402 -9.35 -29.88 -3.20
CA LYS A 402 -9.94 -29.35 -4.42
C LYS A 402 -10.23 -30.45 -5.44
N ALA A 403 -9.28 -31.36 -5.67
CA ALA A 403 -9.44 -32.47 -6.61
C ALA A 403 -10.54 -33.44 -6.18
N ASN A 404 -10.67 -33.73 -4.88
CA ASN A 404 -11.73 -34.58 -4.36
C ASN A 404 -13.10 -33.93 -4.52
N LEU A 405 -13.22 -32.63 -4.23
CA LEU A 405 -14.46 -31.87 -4.43
C LEU A 405 -14.88 -31.84 -5.91
N MET A 406 -13.94 -31.65 -6.84
CA MET A 406 -14.22 -31.73 -8.27
C MET A 406 -14.69 -33.14 -8.68
N ARG A 407 -14.11 -34.19 -8.10
CA ARG A 407 -14.44 -35.59 -8.41
C ARG A 407 -15.84 -35.99 -7.96
N LEU A 408 -16.43 -35.32 -6.97
CA LEU A 408 -17.81 -35.57 -6.56
C LEU A 408 -18.81 -35.34 -7.69
N GLY A 409 -18.53 -34.40 -8.61
CA GLY A 409 -19.41 -34.10 -9.73
C GLY A 409 -20.79 -33.56 -9.32
N ILE A 410 -20.87 -32.95 -8.12
CA ILE A 410 -22.05 -32.25 -7.58
C ILE A 410 -21.88 -30.72 -7.56
N PHE A 411 -20.68 -30.24 -7.92
CA PHE A 411 -20.35 -28.82 -8.04
C PHE A 411 -20.07 -28.46 -9.50
N THR A 412 -20.31 -27.21 -9.88
CA THR A 412 -20.06 -26.72 -11.23
C THR A 412 -18.56 -26.74 -11.54
N SER A 413 -18.21 -26.89 -12.82
CA SER A 413 -16.85 -26.77 -13.32
C SER A 413 -16.86 -26.50 -14.82
N GLY A 414 -15.88 -25.76 -15.32
CA GLY A 414 -15.74 -25.51 -16.76
C GLY A 414 -16.86 -24.61 -17.31
N GLN A 415 -17.68 -25.14 -18.23
CA GLN A 415 -18.73 -24.36 -18.88
C GLN A 415 -19.93 -24.09 -17.96
N ASP A 416 -20.16 -24.94 -16.97
CA ASP A 416 -21.33 -24.87 -16.09
C ASP A 416 -21.15 -23.91 -14.91
N GLY A 417 -19.94 -23.37 -14.72
CA GLY A 417 -19.62 -22.43 -13.64
C GLY A 417 -18.20 -22.59 -13.09
N PRO A 418 -17.80 -21.75 -12.12
CA PRO A 418 -16.49 -21.83 -11.52
C PRO A 418 -16.32 -23.15 -10.74
N PRO A 419 -15.13 -23.78 -10.79
CA PRO A 419 -14.83 -24.98 -10.01
C PRO A 419 -14.79 -24.68 -8.50
N PRO A 420 -14.88 -25.71 -7.64
CA PRO A 420 -14.57 -25.57 -6.22
C PRO A 420 -13.20 -24.93 -5.98
N GLU A 421 -13.12 -24.06 -4.98
CA GLU A 421 -11.89 -23.42 -4.53
C GLU A 421 -11.62 -23.76 -3.06
N VAL A 422 -10.35 -23.95 -2.73
CA VAL A 422 -9.87 -24.19 -1.36
C VAL A 422 -8.73 -23.20 -1.12
N ASN A 423 -9.03 -22.16 -0.37
CA ASN A 423 -8.16 -21.00 -0.19
C ASN A 423 -7.72 -20.89 1.27
N VAL A 424 -6.46 -20.51 1.49
CA VAL A 424 -5.97 -20.15 2.83
C VAL A 424 -6.28 -18.67 3.05
N LEU A 425 -7.05 -18.36 4.09
CA LEU A 425 -7.30 -16.98 4.51
C LEU A 425 -6.01 -16.40 5.08
N ASP A 426 -5.67 -15.18 4.66
CA ASP A 426 -4.44 -14.49 5.05
C ASP A 426 -3.17 -15.34 4.81
N ARG A 427 -2.99 -15.86 3.58
CA ARG A 427 -1.82 -16.68 3.21
C ARG A 427 -0.46 -16.01 3.50
N GLU A 428 -0.41 -14.69 3.44
CA GLU A 428 0.82 -13.91 3.59
C GLU A 428 1.10 -13.46 5.03
N GLY A 429 0.12 -13.45 5.94
CA GLY A 429 0.37 -13.08 7.32
C GLY A 429 1.20 -14.10 8.11
N ASP A 430 1.62 -13.72 9.31
CA ASP A 430 2.51 -14.52 10.17
C ASP A 430 1.78 -15.33 11.26
N ALA A 431 0.45 -15.43 11.18
CA ALA A 431 -0.35 -16.18 12.15
C ALA A 431 -0.01 -17.69 12.15
N GLU A 432 0.14 -18.29 13.34
CA GLU A 432 0.37 -19.73 13.48
C GLU A 432 -0.80 -20.55 12.93
N PHE A 433 -2.04 -20.09 13.15
CA PHE A 433 -3.25 -20.73 12.65
C PHE A 433 -3.78 -19.97 11.43
N LYS A 434 -4.08 -20.73 10.37
CA LYS A 434 -4.58 -20.22 9.10
C LYS A 434 -5.92 -20.84 8.77
N ASP A 435 -6.94 -20.01 8.76
CA ASP A 435 -8.29 -20.44 8.42
C ASP A 435 -8.38 -20.81 6.93
N ILE A 436 -9.21 -21.80 6.61
CA ILE A 436 -9.39 -22.31 5.25
C ILE A 436 -10.80 -21.97 4.79
N GLU A 437 -10.90 -21.35 3.63
CA GLU A 437 -12.15 -21.05 2.97
C GLU A 437 -12.37 -22.02 1.81
N ILE A 438 -13.47 -22.76 1.86
CA ILE A 438 -13.92 -23.67 0.82
C ILE A 438 -15.12 -23.05 0.13
N LYS A 439 -14.92 -22.56 -1.09
CA LYS A 439 -15.99 -22.00 -1.93
C LYS A 439 -16.45 -23.04 -2.93
N VAL A 440 -17.74 -23.35 -2.90
CA VAL A 440 -18.37 -24.28 -3.84
C VAL A 440 -19.55 -23.61 -4.53
N ASN A 441 -19.84 -24.08 -5.74
CA ASN A 441 -21.03 -23.69 -6.49
C ASN A 441 -21.76 -24.96 -6.87
N GLU A 442 -22.96 -25.15 -6.36
CA GLU A 442 -23.70 -26.41 -6.52
C GLU A 442 -24.23 -26.57 -7.95
N ALA A 443 -23.94 -27.71 -8.57
CA ALA A 443 -24.49 -28.06 -9.87
C ALA A 443 -25.91 -28.63 -9.72
N ASN A 444 -26.58 -28.84 -10.86
CA ASN A 444 -27.77 -29.66 -10.88
C ASN A 444 -27.38 -31.13 -10.91
N THR A 445 -27.83 -31.89 -9.90
CA THR A 445 -27.39 -33.27 -9.65
C THR A 445 -28.41 -34.32 -10.07
N GLY A 446 -29.64 -33.88 -10.36
CA GLY A 446 -30.73 -34.71 -10.84
C GLY A 446 -30.74 -34.89 -12.35
N SER A 447 -31.03 -36.10 -12.81
CA SER A 447 -31.20 -36.41 -14.22
C SER A 447 -32.28 -37.46 -14.47
N LEU A 448 -33.03 -37.28 -15.55
CA LEU A 448 -34.06 -38.19 -16.03
C LEU A 448 -33.66 -38.72 -17.41
N ILE A 449 -33.44 -40.03 -17.51
CA ILE A 449 -32.96 -40.69 -18.73
C ILE A 449 -34.06 -41.62 -19.24
N PHE A 450 -34.43 -41.45 -20.50
CA PHE A 450 -35.35 -42.33 -21.22
C PHE A 450 -34.55 -43.21 -22.18
N GLY A 451 -34.70 -44.52 -22.07
CA GLY A 451 -34.08 -45.50 -22.96
C GLY A 451 -35.14 -46.30 -23.72
N VAL A 452 -34.91 -46.57 -24.99
CA VAL A 452 -35.71 -47.49 -25.79
C VAL A 452 -34.77 -48.44 -26.52
N GLY A 453 -35.00 -49.74 -26.43
CA GLY A 453 -34.20 -50.77 -27.05
C GLY A 453 -35.08 -51.84 -27.68
N VAL A 454 -34.54 -52.58 -28.65
CA VAL A 454 -35.22 -53.71 -29.29
C VAL A 454 -34.34 -54.94 -29.14
N ASN A 455 -34.88 -56.02 -28.60
CA ASN A 455 -34.19 -57.29 -28.38
C ASN A 455 -34.89 -58.40 -29.18
N SER A 456 -34.11 -59.26 -29.84
CA SER A 456 -34.63 -60.38 -30.65
C SER A 456 -35.45 -61.40 -29.85
N ASN A 457 -35.19 -61.54 -28.55
CA ASN A 457 -35.86 -62.52 -27.71
C ASN A 457 -37.03 -61.91 -26.89
N THR A 458 -37.00 -60.59 -26.61
CA THR A 458 -37.94 -59.92 -25.69
C THR A 458 -38.76 -58.82 -26.36
N GLY A 459 -38.47 -58.46 -27.61
CA GLY A 459 -39.17 -57.41 -28.35
C GLY A 459 -38.73 -56.00 -27.96
N LEU A 460 -39.65 -55.02 -28.04
CA LEU A 460 -39.43 -53.62 -27.68
C LEU A 460 -39.38 -53.45 -26.15
N VAL A 461 -38.33 -52.82 -25.64
CA VAL A 461 -38.15 -52.51 -24.21
C VAL A 461 -37.92 -51.02 -24.02
N GLY A 462 -38.53 -50.45 -22.98
CA GLY A 462 -38.31 -49.07 -22.55
C GLY A 462 -37.75 -49.04 -21.13
N SER A 463 -36.93 -48.04 -20.82
CA SER A 463 -36.46 -47.76 -19.46
C SER A 463 -36.61 -46.27 -19.14
N ILE A 464 -36.96 -45.99 -17.89
CA ILE A 464 -36.95 -44.66 -17.30
C ILE A 464 -36.03 -44.76 -16.09
N VAL A 465 -34.95 -43.99 -16.09
CA VAL A 465 -33.99 -43.95 -14.98
C VAL A 465 -33.98 -42.54 -14.41
N LEU A 466 -34.33 -42.43 -13.14
CA LEU A 466 -34.16 -41.22 -12.35
C LEU A 466 -32.89 -41.38 -11.52
N ASN A 467 -31.98 -40.41 -11.63
CA ASN A 467 -30.70 -40.44 -10.93
C ASN A 467 -30.48 -39.11 -10.21
N GLU A 468 -30.12 -39.18 -8.93
CA GLU A 468 -29.79 -38.05 -8.08
C GLU A 468 -28.46 -38.34 -7.38
N ARG A 469 -27.43 -37.53 -7.66
CA ARG A 469 -26.07 -37.75 -7.14
C ARG A 469 -25.88 -37.25 -5.70
N ASN A 470 -26.73 -36.33 -5.23
CA ASN A 470 -26.61 -35.69 -3.92
C ASN A 470 -27.86 -35.90 -3.05
N PHE A 471 -28.44 -37.11 -3.09
CA PHE A 471 -29.70 -37.43 -2.42
C PHE A 471 -29.63 -37.32 -0.90
N ASP A 472 -30.59 -36.61 -0.30
CA ASP A 472 -30.70 -36.46 1.16
C ASP A 472 -31.85 -37.30 1.75
N LEU A 473 -31.49 -38.39 2.44
CA LEU A 473 -32.44 -39.31 3.07
C LEU A 473 -33.40 -38.64 4.08
N PHE A 474 -33.01 -37.51 4.68
CA PHE A 474 -33.84 -36.80 5.66
C PHE A 474 -34.65 -35.65 5.06
N ASN A 475 -34.49 -35.37 3.76
CA ASN A 475 -35.26 -34.38 3.04
C ASN A 475 -35.90 -35.01 1.78
N PRO A 476 -36.83 -35.97 1.96
CA PRO A 476 -37.40 -36.70 0.83
C PRO A 476 -38.14 -35.75 -0.13
N PRO A 477 -38.00 -35.95 -1.45
CA PRO A 477 -38.58 -35.07 -2.47
C PRO A 477 -40.11 -35.11 -2.42
N THR A 478 -40.72 -33.93 -2.58
CA THR A 478 -42.18 -33.76 -2.60
C THR A 478 -42.74 -33.69 -4.03
N SER A 479 -41.88 -33.47 -5.02
CA SER A 479 -42.23 -33.39 -6.43
C SER A 479 -41.12 -33.91 -7.36
N LEU A 480 -41.47 -34.24 -8.61
CA LEU A 480 -40.47 -34.52 -9.66
C LEU A 480 -39.55 -33.31 -9.94
N GLN A 481 -40.05 -32.11 -9.66
CA GLN A 481 -39.28 -30.88 -9.84
C GLN A 481 -38.19 -30.73 -8.77
N ASP A 482 -38.38 -31.33 -7.58
CA ASP A 482 -37.33 -31.38 -6.55
C ASP A 482 -36.16 -32.25 -6.99
N PHE A 483 -36.44 -33.38 -7.66
CA PHE A 483 -35.42 -34.21 -8.30
C PHE A 483 -34.71 -33.46 -9.43
N LEU A 484 -35.46 -32.83 -10.34
CA LEU A 484 -34.86 -32.12 -11.48
C LEU A 484 -34.06 -30.88 -11.10
N ASN A 485 -34.24 -30.36 -9.89
CA ASN A 485 -33.50 -29.20 -9.36
C ASN A 485 -32.42 -29.61 -8.33
N GLY A 486 -32.19 -30.91 -8.12
CA GLY A 486 -31.22 -31.42 -7.15
C GLY A 486 -31.50 -30.98 -5.71
N ARG A 487 -32.77 -30.94 -5.31
CA ARG A 487 -33.24 -30.63 -3.93
C ARG A 487 -33.77 -31.87 -3.19
N ALA A 488 -33.69 -33.02 -3.85
CA ALA A 488 -34.19 -34.32 -3.42
C ALA A 488 -33.17 -35.11 -2.60
#